data_AF-A0A967FGT6-F1
#
_entry.id   AF-A0A967FGT6-F1
#
_cell.length_a   1.000
_cell.length_b   1.000
_cell.length_c   1.000
_cell.angle_alpha   90.00
_cell.angle_beta   90.00
_cell.angle_gamma   90.00
#
_symmetry.space_group_name_H-M   'P 1'
#
loop_
_entity.id
_entity.type
_entity.pdbx_description
1 polymer ?
#
loop_
_entity_poly.entity_id
_entity_poly.type
_entity_poly.pdbx_seq_one_letter_code
_entity_poly.pdbx_strand_id
1 'polypeptide(L)'
;MRTIIRHLLALAVLFGLTQLFSIGREGMHPLHLFNRNVADASYILLCMTLILGPLVKIVPPLRFLLPWRRELGIAFVVAALLHVTIYTAHFRWDVFRFFTETSQQGDATLLDNAFS
;
A
#
# COMPACT_ATOMS: atom_id res chain seq x y z
N MET A 1 28.39 -1.26 3.23
CA MET A 1 27.77 -0.99 1.92
C MET A 1 26.63 -1.94 1.53
N ARG A 2 26.66 -3.26 1.85
CA ARG A 2 25.58 -4.22 1.46
C ARG A 2 24.17 -3.92 2.01
N THR A 3 24.04 -3.25 3.17
CA THR A 3 22.73 -2.98 3.79
C THR A 3 21.96 -1.86 3.07
N ILE A 4 22.64 -0.77 2.70
CA ILE A 4 22.02 0.35 1.96
C ILE A 4 21.42 -0.14 0.64
N ILE A 5 22.13 -1.02 -0.07
CA ILE A 5 21.64 -1.60 -1.32
C ILE A 5 20.33 -2.38 -1.10
N ARG A 6 20.20 -3.13 0.01
CA ARG A 6 18.96 -3.87 0.30
C ARG A 6 17.80 -2.93 0.65
N HIS A 7 18.05 -1.83 1.36
CA HIS A 7 17.04 -0.79 1.56
C HIS A 7 16.59 -0.19 0.24
N LEU A 8 17.54 0.16 -0.64
CA LEU A 8 17.23 0.69 -1.96
C LEU A 8 16.43 -0.30 -2.81
N LEU A 9 16.75 -1.59 -2.74
CA LEU A 9 16.00 -2.64 -3.42
C LEU A 9 14.60 -2.81 -2.83
N ALA A 10 14.43 -2.75 -1.51
CA ALA A 10 13.12 -2.78 -0.88
C ALA A 10 12.25 -1.57 -1.27
N LEU A 11 12.85 -0.37 -1.36
CA LEU A 11 12.18 0.83 -1.86
C LEU A 11 11.85 0.73 -3.36
N ALA A 12 12.72 0.12 -4.16
CA ALA A 12 12.45 -0.13 -5.57
C ALA A 12 11.28 -1.11 -5.75
N VAL A 13 11.18 -2.15 -4.91
CA VAL A 13 10.05 -3.07 -4.87
C VAL A 13 8.76 -2.33 -4.47
N LEU A 14 8.81 -1.50 -3.41
CA LEU A 14 7.67 -0.66 -3.01
C LEU A 14 7.19 0.23 -4.17
N PHE A 15 8.12 0.92 -4.84
CA PHE A 15 7.81 1.77 -5.97
C PHE A 15 7.19 0.96 -7.13
N GLY A 16 7.80 -0.17 -7.49
CA GLY A 16 7.30 -1.05 -8.55
C GLY A 16 5.88 -1.58 -8.26
N LEU A 17 5.62 -2.01 -7.02
CA LEU A 17 4.27 -2.41 -6.59
C LEU A 17 3.27 -1.26 -6.68
N THR A 18 3.67 -0.05 -6.30
CA THR A 18 2.80 1.14 -6.38
C THR A 18 2.43 1.46 -7.84
N GLN A 19 3.38 1.34 -8.78
CA GLN A 19 3.11 1.50 -10.21
C GLN A 19 2.24 0.37 -10.77
N LEU A 20 2.47 -0.88 -10.35
CA LEU A 20 1.70 -2.04 -10.77
C LEU A 20 0.20 -1.86 -10.43
N PHE A 21 -0.11 -1.36 -9.24
CA PHE A 21 -1.50 -1.09 -8.84
C PHE A 21 -2.15 0.08 -9.59
N SER A 22 -1.38 0.96 -10.20
CA SER A 22 -1.92 2.08 -11.00
C SER A 22 -2.54 1.63 -12.33
N ILE A 23 -2.06 0.53 -12.93
CA ILE A 23 -2.39 0.12 -14.30
C ILE A 23 -3.90 -0.17 -14.50
N GLY A 24 -4.63 -0.52 -13.43
CA GLY A 24 -6.05 -0.86 -13.51
C GLY A 24 -7.00 0.18 -12.91
N ARG A 25 -6.55 1.41 -12.63
CA ARG A 25 -7.29 2.37 -11.79
C ARG A 25 -7.44 3.75 -12.43
N GLU A 26 -7.93 3.76 -13.65
CA GLU A 26 -8.25 4.98 -14.38
C GLU A 26 -9.50 5.67 -13.79
N GLY A 27 -9.53 7.00 -13.77
CA GLY A 27 -10.68 7.80 -13.30
C GLY A 27 -10.71 8.19 -11.83
N MET A 28 -9.80 7.69 -10.98
CA MET A 28 -9.68 8.16 -9.59
C MET A 28 -8.91 9.48 -9.49
N HIS A 29 -9.27 10.33 -8.52
CA HIS A 29 -8.51 11.54 -8.22
C HIS A 29 -7.04 11.18 -7.90
N PRO A 30 -6.03 11.89 -8.45
CA PRO A 30 -4.62 11.47 -8.38
C PRO A 30 -4.10 11.20 -6.97
N LEU A 31 -4.49 12.03 -6.00
CA LEU A 31 -4.07 11.86 -4.61
C LEU A 31 -4.71 10.63 -3.95
N HIS A 32 -5.98 10.37 -4.23
CA HIS A 32 -6.69 9.21 -3.70
C HIS A 32 -6.12 7.92 -4.30
N LEU A 33 -5.88 7.93 -5.61
CA LEU A 33 -5.24 6.84 -6.33
C LEU A 33 -3.85 6.52 -5.74
N PHE A 34 -3.01 7.54 -5.61
CA PHE A 34 -1.67 7.38 -5.03
C PHE A 34 -1.74 6.80 -3.62
N ASN A 35 -2.59 7.37 -2.76
CA ASN A 35 -2.74 6.91 -1.37
C ASN A 35 -3.20 5.45 -1.30
N ARG A 36 -4.12 5.04 -2.18
CA ARG A 36 -4.61 3.66 -2.27
C ARG A 36 -3.54 2.69 -2.78
N ASN A 37 -2.78 3.08 -3.80
CA ASN A 37 -1.72 2.23 -4.34
C ASN A 37 -0.58 2.02 -3.34
N VAL A 38 -0.24 3.06 -2.57
CA VAL A 38 0.73 2.96 -1.46
C VAL A 38 0.21 2.03 -0.36
N ALA A 39 -1.08 2.10 -0.02
CA ALA A 39 -1.70 1.20 0.95
C ALA A 39 -1.56 -0.27 0.52
N ASP A 40 -1.94 -0.60 -0.71
CA ASP A 40 -1.87 -1.97 -1.23
C ASP A 40 -0.42 -2.48 -1.30
N ALA A 41 0.51 -1.65 -1.77
CA ALA A 41 1.93 -1.99 -1.80
C ALA A 41 2.49 -2.24 -0.39
N SER A 42 2.09 -1.43 0.61
CA SER A 42 2.48 -1.63 2.00
C SER A 42 1.96 -2.98 2.54
N TYR A 43 0.73 -3.34 2.20
CA TYR A 43 0.12 -4.61 2.62
C TYR A 43 0.85 -5.81 2.02
N ILE A 44 1.21 -5.77 0.73
CA ILE A 44 2.01 -6.82 0.09
C ILE A 44 3.38 -6.98 0.76
N LEU A 45 4.07 -5.88 1.06
CA LEU A 45 5.37 -5.92 1.76
C LEU A 45 5.23 -6.51 3.17
N LEU A 46 4.14 -6.21 3.89
CA LEU A 46 3.83 -6.83 5.17
C LEU A 46 3.64 -8.34 5.01
N CYS A 47 2.81 -8.78 4.06
CA CYS A 47 2.61 -10.21 3.78
C CYS A 47 3.93 -10.92 3.47
N MET A 48 4.77 -10.35 2.61
CA MET A 48 6.10 -10.90 2.32
C MET A 48 6.97 -10.99 3.59
N THR A 49 6.97 -9.95 4.42
CA THR A 49 7.73 -9.90 5.68
C THR A 49 7.30 -11.00 6.66
N LEU A 50 5.99 -11.24 6.76
CA LEU A 50 5.42 -12.25 7.65
C LEU A 50 5.66 -13.68 7.13
N ILE A 51 5.46 -13.92 5.83
CA ILE A 51 5.62 -15.24 5.20
C ILE A 51 7.08 -15.70 5.23
N LEU A 52 8.04 -14.79 5.14
CA LEU A 52 9.47 -15.13 5.15
C LEU A 52 9.89 -16.00 6.35
N GLY A 53 9.28 -15.80 7.52
CA GLY A 53 9.62 -16.57 8.73
C GLY A 53 9.27 -18.06 8.61
N PRO A 54 7.98 -18.41 8.41
CA PRO A 54 7.57 -19.79 8.16
C PRO A 54 8.20 -20.39 6.90
N LEU A 55 8.34 -19.62 5.82
CA LEU A 55 8.84 -20.11 4.54
C LEU A 55 10.26 -20.68 4.65
N VAL A 56 11.13 -20.05 5.44
CA VAL A 56 12.49 -20.52 5.67
C VAL A 56 12.55 -21.80 6.53
N LYS A 57 11.53 -22.05 7.36
CA LYS A 57 11.43 -23.30 8.13
C LYS A 57 11.05 -24.48 7.22
N ILE A 58 10.18 -24.23 6.23
CA ILE A 58 9.70 -25.26 5.29
C ILE A 58 10.75 -25.54 4.21
N VAL A 59 11.42 -24.50 3.72
CA VAL A 59 12.39 -24.60 2.62
C VAL A 59 13.76 -24.06 3.09
N PRO A 60 14.62 -24.90 3.71
CA PRO A 60 15.90 -24.48 4.26
C PRO A 60 16.86 -23.74 3.30
N PRO A 61 16.87 -24.04 1.98
CA PRO A 61 17.64 -23.25 1.02
C PRO A 61 17.29 -21.75 1.02
N LEU A 62 16.07 -21.37 1.41
CA LEU A 62 15.63 -19.97 1.41
C LEU A 62 16.16 -19.12 2.58
N ARG A 63 17.06 -19.67 3.43
CA ARG A 63 17.69 -18.90 4.52
C ARG A 63 18.38 -17.63 4.07
N PHE A 64 18.85 -17.55 2.81
CA PHE A 64 19.43 -16.33 2.25
C PHE A 64 18.44 -15.16 2.14
N LEU A 65 17.12 -15.42 2.21
CA LEU A 65 16.08 -14.39 2.25
C LEU A 65 15.91 -13.77 3.64
N LEU A 66 16.35 -14.42 4.73
CA LEU A 66 16.18 -13.90 6.09
C LEU A 66 16.69 -12.46 6.28
N PRO A 67 17.83 -12.03 5.71
CA PRO A 67 18.29 -10.65 5.82
C PRO A 67 17.33 -9.63 5.21
N TRP A 68 16.50 -10.03 4.23
CA TRP A 68 15.52 -9.15 3.58
C TRP A 68 14.29 -8.87 4.44
N ARG A 69 14.02 -9.71 5.44
CA ARG A 69 12.88 -9.53 6.35
C ARG A 69 12.87 -8.15 7.02
N ARG A 70 14.03 -7.67 7.47
CA ARG A 70 14.16 -6.36 8.12
C ARG A 70 13.87 -5.22 7.14
N GLU A 71 14.42 -5.34 5.94
CA GLU A 71 14.39 -4.31 4.89
C GLU A 71 12.97 -4.14 4.34
N LEU A 72 12.28 -5.26 4.05
CA LEU A 72 10.88 -5.29 3.65
C LEU A 72 9.96 -4.73 4.75
N GLY A 73 10.22 -5.09 6.01
CA GLY A 73 9.47 -4.57 7.15
C GLY A 73 9.61 -3.05 7.32
N ILE A 74 10.81 -2.51 7.12
CA ILE A 74 11.04 -1.06 7.17
C ILE A 74 10.35 -0.36 6.00
N ALA A 75 10.44 -0.89 4.78
CA ALA A 75 9.74 -0.33 3.63
C ALA A 75 8.22 -0.36 3.81
N PHE A 76 7.67 -1.44 4.38
CA PHE A 76 6.27 -1.52 4.79
C PHE A 76 5.89 -0.41 5.78
N VAL A 77 6.63 -0.25 6.88
CA VAL A 77 6.31 0.74 7.91
C VAL A 77 6.32 2.15 7.32
N VAL A 78 7.33 2.47 6.51
CA VAL A 78 7.42 3.78 5.83
C VAL A 78 6.21 4.02 4.93
N ALA A 79 5.82 3.02 4.11
CA ALA A 79 4.66 3.13 3.23
C ALA A 79 3.34 3.26 4.00
N ALA A 80 3.16 2.49 5.07
CA ALA A 80 1.97 2.55 5.92
C ALA A 80 1.84 3.91 6.62
N LEU A 81 2.95 4.45 7.16
CA LEU A 81 2.96 5.79 7.74
C LEU A 81 2.63 6.87 6.72
N LEU A 82 3.18 6.76 5.50
CA LEU A 82 2.83 7.67 4.40
C LEU A 82 1.33 7.62 4.07
N HIS A 83 0.78 6.42 3.93
CA HIS A 83 -0.64 6.22 3.67
C HIS A 83 -1.53 6.86 4.75
N VAL A 84 -1.24 6.57 6.03
CA VAL A 84 -1.97 7.15 7.17
C VAL A 84 -1.81 8.66 7.23
N THR A 85 -0.62 9.19 6.93
CA THR A 85 -0.37 10.64 6.98
C THR A 85 -1.17 11.37 5.89
N ILE A 86 -1.16 10.87 4.65
CA ILE A 86 -1.95 11.45 3.56
C ILE A 86 -3.44 11.42 3.91
N TYR A 87 -3.89 10.28 4.45
CA TYR A 87 -5.27 10.10 4.85
C TYR A 87 -5.69 11.07 5.96
N THR A 88 -4.89 11.17 7.02
CA THR A 88 -5.21 12.00 8.19
C THR A 88 -5.11 13.50 7.90
N ALA A 89 -4.20 13.91 7.02
CA ALA A 89 -4.13 15.27 6.52
C ALA A 89 -5.38 15.65 5.70
N HIS A 90 -5.94 14.71 4.93
CA HIS A 90 -7.12 14.97 4.10
C HIS A 90 -8.43 14.94 4.89
N PHE A 91 -8.58 13.98 5.81
CA PHE A 91 -9.83 13.74 6.55
C PHE A 91 -9.85 14.32 7.97
N ARG A 92 -8.77 14.98 8.41
CA ARG A 92 -8.66 15.58 9.77
C ARG A 92 -9.01 14.61 10.92
N TRP A 93 -8.78 13.31 10.73
CA TRP A 93 -9.16 12.24 11.67
C TRP A 93 -10.67 12.09 11.94
N ASP A 94 -11.54 12.64 11.10
CA ASP A 94 -12.99 12.45 11.24
C ASP A 94 -13.42 11.11 10.63
N VAL A 95 -13.57 10.10 11.50
CA VAL A 95 -14.00 8.75 11.13
C VAL A 95 -15.42 8.76 10.53
N PHE A 96 -16.30 9.69 10.94
CA PHE A 96 -17.65 9.77 10.40
C PHE A 96 -17.64 10.32 8.98
N ARG A 97 -16.84 11.37 8.73
CA ARG A 97 -16.69 11.97 7.40
C ARG A 97 -16.26 10.97 6.33
N PHE A 98 -15.40 10.02 6.70
CA PHE A 98 -14.98 8.92 5.82
C PHE A 98 -16.16 8.07 5.30
N PHE A 99 -17.08 7.67 6.18
CA PHE A 99 -18.20 6.82 5.80
C PHE A 99 -19.31 7.60 5.08
N THR A 100 -19.47 8.90 5.37
CA THR A 100 -20.54 9.72 4.78
C THR A 100 -20.20 10.29 3.41
N GLU A 101 -18.96 10.69 3.14
CA GLU A 101 -18.59 11.20 1.81
C GLU A 101 -18.55 10.08 0.75
N THR A 102 -18.16 8.87 1.16
CA THR A 102 -18.18 7.69 0.27
C THR A 102 -19.60 7.23 -0.07
N SER A 103 -20.57 7.36 0.83
CA SER A 103 -21.99 7.09 0.52
C SER A 103 -22.59 8.13 -0.41
N GLN A 104 -22.25 9.41 -0.22
CA GLN A 104 -22.83 10.50 -1.01
C GLN A 104 -22.38 10.48 -2.48
N GLN A 105 -21.15 10.04 -2.75
CA GLN A 105 -20.63 9.91 -4.11
C GLN A 105 -21.21 8.70 -4.87
N GLY A 106 -21.60 7.65 -4.15
CA GLY A 106 -22.37 6.52 -4.67
C GLY A 106 -23.80 6.90 -5.04
N ASP A 107 -24.47 7.70 -4.21
CA ASP A 107 -25.84 8.15 -4.51
C ASP A 107 -25.89 9.12 -5.70
N ALA A 108 -24.95 10.06 -5.81
CA ALA A 108 -24.91 10.99 -6.94
C ALA A 108 -24.74 10.28 -8.29
N THR A 109 -23.88 9.27 -8.36
CA THR A 109 -23.68 8.48 -9.59
C THR A 109 -24.87 7.58 -9.92
N LEU A 110 -25.62 7.08 -8.93
CA LEU A 110 -26.85 6.32 -9.18
C LEU A 110 -28.00 7.20 -9.67
N LEU A 111 -28.11 8.43 -9.17
CA LEU A 111 -29.12 9.39 -9.64
C LEU A 111 -28.82 9.88 -11.07
N ASP A 112 -27.55 10.18 -11.39
CA ASP A 112 -27.15 10.59 -12.73
C ASP A 112 -27.44 9.51 -13.80
N ASN A 113 -27.30 8.24 -13.45
CA ASN A 113 -27.59 7.10 -14.33
C ASN A 113 -29.09 6.72 -14.38
N ALA A 114 -29.90 7.17 -13.41
CA ALA A 114 -31.33 6.86 -13.35
C ALA A 114 -32.20 7.84 -14.17
N PHE A 115 -31.64 9.00 -14.53
CA PHE A 115 -32.33 10.06 -15.28
C PHE A 115 -31.71 10.33 -16.67
N SER A 116 -30.85 9.43 -17.16
CA SER A 116 -30.27 9.41 -18.51
C SER A 116 -30.90 8.32 -19.37
#